data_AF-A0AAD7CG30-F1
#
_entry.id   AF-A0AAD7CG30-F1
#
_cell.length_a   1.000
_cell.length_b   1.000
_cell.length_c   1.000
_cell.angle_alpha   90.00
_cell.angle_beta   90.00
_cell.angle_gamma   90.00
#
_symmetry.space_group_name_H-M   'P 1'
#
loop_
_entity.id
_entity.type
_entity.pdbx_description
1 polymer ?
#
loop_
_entity_poly.entity_id
_entity_poly.type
_entity_poly.pdbx_seq_one_letter_code
_entity_poly.pdbx_strand_id
1 'polypeptide(L)'
;MAPILVKSIGHTTSSIPRPHIVYNFQVDCDGIIDILNKRYSEFATLHATLGITNFQLPPKRLLVTTFIPSAWVDDTLISERKAGLEEYLSKLLQVPEYRHNDAVQEFLEESIQPSAREFELEDVLPSTLTKKAADELLNATSSFIAASYYASWSNIAPEKIDYSKFDILFFAFAIPNSSSALTWDSPTQAILKRLVTSAKNSGKGTKIVLSCGGWTGSGSFHSIAGNSANRSKFVSTLSKAVSDFHLDGIDIDWEYPNEAGAGNAYGSSDASNFLLLLEALRTALGPSKIISAAVTDLPWVGSNGKALTNVSAYASELTYVNMYVSCLCIFSFLTLSEWCDERLPKGCPPTHYIQNYDINGDWSSAPGPNAPLGNHCGNSSQPAYTAEAAFLQWTKAGFPASKLLLGLPLYSYVLHSSKTTLSELVLPGIEEESIDEDTVGPVRGANKTPTSAVISDEVTTEASANLTKYWGQQVAFKTLVSTGALVKKADGTYGASGGFKRVWDSCSSTPFLYNTAQQTVVPYDDTLSLADKAALAKAKGMAGCFTWSMDQDDGVTLQNAIRKGLGK
;
A
#
# COMPACT_ATOMS: atom_id res chain seq x y z
N MET A 1 -5.27 60.85 16.24
CA MET A 1 -5.67 59.58 15.62
C MET A 1 -6.68 58.94 16.55
N ALA A 2 -7.78 58.44 16.01
CA ALA A 2 -8.67 57.57 16.76
C ALA A 2 -7.92 56.28 17.11
N PRO A 3 -8.28 55.56 18.20
CA PRO A 3 -7.75 54.23 18.44
C PRO A 3 -8.20 53.30 17.30
N ILE A 4 -7.25 52.74 16.56
CA ILE A 4 -7.54 51.73 15.53
C ILE A 4 -8.12 50.50 16.23
N LEU A 5 -9.34 50.11 15.85
CA LEU A 5 -10.02 48.96 16.42
C LEU A 5 -9.99 47.82 15.41
N VAL A 6 -9.25 46.75 15.73
CA VAL A 6 -9.40 45.46 15.06
C VAL A 6 -10.30 44.60 15.94
N LYS A 7 -11.29 43.95 15.33
CA LYS A 7 -12.19 43.02 16.02
C LYS A 7 -12.47 41.83 15.13
N SER A 8 -12.21 40.61 15.58
CA SER A 8 -12.67 39.42 14.87
C SER A 8 -14.20 39.35 14.92
N ILE A 9 -14.81 39.23 13.74
CA ILE A 9 -16.27 39.11 13.57
C ILE A 9 -16.68 37.68 13.22
N GLY A 10 -15.74 36.82 12.85
CA GLY A 10 -16.01 35.41 12.59
C GLY A 10 -14.86 34.70 11.88
N HIS A 11 -15.20 33.59 11.27
CA HIS A 11 -14.37 32.88 10.30
C HIS A 11 -15.30 32.13 9.33
N THR A 12 -14.79 31.75 8.15
CA THR A 12 -15.47 30.81 7.25
C THR A 12 -14.59 29.59 7.00
N THR A 13 -15.23 28.46 6.72
CA THR A 13 -14.58 27.17 6.39
C THR A 13 -15.02 26.64 5.02
N SER A 14 -15.75 27.46 4.26
CA SER A 14 -16.42 27.11 3.00
C SER A 14 -15.68 27.75 1.84
N SER A 15 -14.68 27.05 1.31
CA SER A 15 -13.87 27.47 0.18
C SER A 15 -13.70 26.34 -0.84
N ILE A 16 -13.72 26.72 -2.11
CA ILE A 16 -13.61 25.83 -3.28
C ILE A 16 -12.24 26.16 -3.91
N PRO A 17 -11.40 25.18 -4.29
CA PRO A 17 -11.69 23.75 -4.46
C PRO A 17 -11.40 22.85 -3.24
N ARG A 18 -10.86 23.39 -2.13
CA ARG A 18 -10.61 22.64 -0.88
C ARG A 18 -10.87 23.52 0.34
N PRO A 19 -11.42 22.98 1.45
CA PRO A 19 -11.82 23.81 2.58
C PRO A 19 -10.59 24.25 3.38
N HIS A 20 -10.53 25.55 3.67
CA HIS A 20 -9.52 26.20 4.50
C HIS A 20 -10.19 27.25 5.40
N ILE A 21 -9.54 27.65 6.49
CA ILE A 21 -10.09 28.65 7.40
C ILE A 21 -9.70 30.05 6.93
N VAL A 22 -10.71 30.86 6.62
CA VAL A 22 -10.58 32.30 6.40
C VAL A 22 -11.04 33.01 7.68
N TYR A 23 -10.21 33.86 8.25
CA TYR A 23 -10.53 34.65 9.44
C TYR A 23 -11.10 36.00 9.03
N ASN A 24 -12.21 36.39 9.65
CA ASN A 24 -12.95 37.61 9.29
C ASN A 24 -12.75 38.65 10.40
N PHE A 25 -12.18 39.80 10.07
CA PHE A 25 -11.96 40.93 10.98
C PHE A 25 -12.71 42.15 10.47
N GLN A 26 -13.27 42.90 11.41
CA GLN A 26 -13.65 44.30 11.20
C GLN A 26 -12.45 45.15 11.61
N VAL A 27 -12.03 46.07 10.74
CA VAL A 27 -10.95 47.03 11.00
C VAL A 27 -11.54 48.44 10.92
N ASP A 28 -11.43 49.21 12.01
CA ASP A 28 -11.79 50.63 12.05
C ASP A 28 -10.50 51.48 12.00
N CYS A 29 -10.30 52.15 10.87
CA CYS A 29 -9.19 53.07 10.62
C CYS A 29 -9.71 54.51 10.56
N ASP A 30 -9.59 55.23 11.68
CA ASP A 30 -10.03 56.63 11.83
C ASP A 30 -11.50 56.88 11.41
N GLY A 31 -12.40 55.91 11.66
CA GLY A 31 -13.84 55.99 11.39
C GLY A 31 -14.28 55.33 10.08
N ILE A 32 -13.35 54.79 9.29
CA ILE A 32 -13.64 53.95 8.12
C ILE A 32 -13.62 52.49 8.57
N ILE A 33 -14.73 51.78 8.35
CA ILE A 33 -14.92 50.40 8.79
C ILE A 33 -14.87 49.46 7.58
N ASP A 34 -13.83 48.63 7.52
CA ASP A 34 -13.64 47.61 6.49
C ASP A 34 -13.77 46.19 7.04
N ILE A 35 -14.13 45.23 6.16
CA ILE A 35 -14.18 43.81 6.47
C ILE A 35 -13.03 43.08 5.76
N LEU A 36 -12.06 42.66 6.56
CA LEU A 36 -10.86 41.96 6.14
C LEU A 36 -11.07 40.44 6.28
N ASN A 37 -10.93 39.69 5.18
CA ASN A 37 -11.06 38.24 5.16
C ASN A 37 -9.72 37.62 4.74
N LYS A 38 -9.00 36.97 5.66
CA LYS A 38 -7.60 36.53 5.44
C LYS A 38 -7.30 35.13 5.99
N ARG A 39 -6.49 34.36 5.26
CA ARG A 39 -5.91 33.08 5.72
C ARG A 39 -4.71 33.32 6.62
N TYR A 40 -4.34 32.33 7.43
CA TYR A 40 -3.14 32.40 8.28
C TYR A 40 -1.84 32.55 7.46
N SER A 41 -1.77 31.92 6.28
CA SER A 41 -0.65 32.07 5.34
C SER A 41 -0.42 33.52 4.93
N GLU A 42 -1.48 34.30 4.69
CA GLU A 42 -1.37 35.72 4.32
C GLU A 42 -0.79 36.56 5.48
N PHE A 43 -1.14 36.24 6.73
CA PHE A 43 -0.48 36.85 7.90
C PHE A 43 0.99 36.44 8.03
N ALA A 44 1.35 35.18 7.72
CA ALA A 44 2.73 34.70 7.70
C ALA A 44 3.58 35.39 6.62
N THR A 45 3.05 35.51 5.40
CA THR A 45 3.68 36.25 4.30
C THR A 45 3.89 37.72 4.66
N LEU A 46 2.88 38.39 5.22
CA LEU A 46 3.02 39.79 5.67
C LEU A 46 4.08 39.92 6.77
N HIS A 47 4.08 39.02 7.76
CA HIS A 47 5.04 39.00 8.86
C HIS A 47 6.48 38.83 8.36
N ALA A 48 6.71 37.92 7.41
CA ALA A 48 8.00 37.69 6.78
C ALA A 48 8.45 38.88 5.90
N THR A 49 7.54 39.43 5.10
CA THR A 49 7.80 40.58 4.21
C THR A 49 8.22 41.82 4.98
N LEU A 50 7.60 42.07 6.13
CA LEU A 50 7.91 43.21 7.01
C LEU A 50 9.12 42.97 7.93
N GLY A 51 9.68 41.75 7.98
CA GLY A 51 10.85 41.42 8.79
C GLY A 51 10.64 41.59 10.31
N ILE A 52 9.39 41.43 10.78
CA ILE A 52 8.98 41.77 12.15
C ILE A 52 9.64 40.83 13.17
N THR A 53 10.35 41.41 14.14
CA THR A 53 11.01 40.66 15.23
C THR A 53 10.51 41.03 16.63
N ASN A 54 9.74 42.11 16.77
CA ASN A 54 9.31 42.69 18.06
C ASN A 54 7.97 42.14 18.59
N PHE A 55 7.20 41.41 17.80
CA PHE A 55 6.04 40.62 18.23
C PHE A 55 5.83 39.44 17.27
N GLN A 56 5.20 38.36 17.74
CA GLN A 56 5.05 37.12 16.97
C GLN A 56 3.59 36.89 16.56
N LEU A 57 3.41 36.13 15.48
CA LEU A 57 2.11 35.53 15.13
C LEU A 57 1.70 34.50 16.19
N PRO A 58 0.39 34.29 16.41
CA PRO A 58 -0.07 33.23 17.32
C PRO A 58 0.33 31.85 16.79
N PRO A 59 0.64 30.89 17.69
CA PRO A 59 1.16 29.58 17.30
C PRO A 59 0.14 28.79 16.46
N LYS A 60 0.59 28.27 15.31
CA LYS A 60 -0.24 27.44 14.43
C LYS A 60 -0.35 26.01 14.97
N ARG A 61 -1.06 25.86 16.09
CA ARG A 61 -1.37 24.57 16.74
C ARG A 61 -2.13 23.63 15.80
N LEU A 62 -1.99 22.33 16.05
CA LEU A 62 -2.54 21.26 15.24
C LEU A 62 -4.09 21.28 15.30
N LEU A 63 -4.73 21.71 14.21
CA LEU A 63 -6.18 21.53 14.02
C LEU A 63 -6.43 20.12 13.45
N VAL A 64 -6.19 19.09 14.26
CA VAL A 64 -6.64 17.72 13.95
C VAL A 64 -8.02 17.53 14.56
N THR A 65 -8.99 18.13 13.90
CA THR A 65 -10.36 17.61 13.91
C THR A 65 -10.78 17.36 12.46
N THR A 66 -11.52 16.28 12.30
CA THR A 66 -11.79 15.62 11.01
C THR A 66 -12.57 16.54 10.07
N PHE A 67 -12.24 16.53 8.78
CA PHE A 67 -13.08 17.11 7.72
C PHE A 67 -14.40 16.32 7.57
N ILE A 68 -15.32 16.48 8.53
CA ILE A 68 -16.69 15.96 8.43
C ILE A 68 -17.53 17.03 7.72
N PRO A 69 -18.26 16.71 6.62
CA PRO A 69 -18.99 17.70 5.81
C PRO A 69 -20.15 18.47 6.48
N SER A 70 -20.30 18.48 7.80
CA SER A 70 -21.45 19.11 8.48
C SER A 70 -21.23 19.58 9.93
N ALA A 71 -20.12 19.26 10.60
CA ALA A 71 -19.81 19.81 11.93
C ALA A 71 -18.31 19.70 12.25
N TRP A 72 -17.71 20.80 12.72
CA TRP A 72 -16.35 20.80 13.26
C TRP A 72 -16.38 20.59 14.76
N VAL A 73 -15.61 19.63 15.25
CA VAL A 73 -15.30 19.52 16.68
C VAL A 73 -14.15 20.50 16.98
N ASP A 74 -14.19 21.11 18.16
CA ASP A 74 -13.17 22.00 18.76
C ASP A 74 -13.08 23.47 18.26
N ASP A 75 -14.09 24.27 18.65
CA ASP A 75 -14.09 25.74 18.55
C ASP A 75 -12.94 26.44 19.31
N THR A 76 -12.28 25.75 20.25
CA THR A 76 -11.33 26.35 21.21
C THR A 76 -10.07 26.85 20.52
N LEU A 77 -9.45 26.01 19.68
CA LEU A 77 -8.20 26.32 18.99
C LEU A 77 -8.39 27.34 17.86
N ILE A 78 -9.55 27.33 17.20
CA ILE A 78 -9.92 28.35 16.22
C ILE A 78 -10.11 29.69 16.93
N SER A 79 -10.75 29.70 18.10
CA SER A 79 -10.91 30.90 18.92
C SER A 79 -9.59 31.45 19.47
N GLU A 80 -8.67 30.59 19.95
CA GLU A 80 -7.32 30.97 20.37
C GLU A 80 -6.56 31.67 19.23
N ARG A 81 -6.51 31.06 18.04
CA ARG A 81 -5.81 31.65 16.89
C ARG A 81 -6.45 32.95 16.41
N LYS A 82 -7.79 32.99 16.36
CA LYS A 82 -8.56 34.17 15.94
C LYS A 82 -8.29 35.37 16.86
N ALA A 83 -8.28 35.15 18.19
CA ALA A 83 -7.92 36.18 19.17
C ALA A 83 -6.46 36.65 19.01
N GLY A 84 -5.52 35.72 18.81
CA GLY A 84 -4.12 36.08 18.60
C GLY A 84 -3.84 36.80 17.28
N LEU A 85 -4.61 36.55 16.22
CA LEU A 85 -4.53 37.28 14.95
C LEU A 85 -5.14 38.69 15.07
N GLU A 86 -6.22 38.85 15.83
CA GLU A 86 -6.79 40.15 16.20
C GLU A 86 -5.77 40.99 16.99
N GLU A 87 -5.09 40.38 17.98
CA GLU A 87 -4.03 41.03 18.75
C GLU A 87 -2.81 41.39 17.89
N TYR A 88 -2.39 40.48 17.00
CA TYR A 88 -1.29 40.72 16.06
C TYR A 88 -1.57 41.91 15.14
N LEU A 89 -2.75 41.92 14.49
CA LEU A 89 -3.13 42.99 13.56
C LEU A 89 -3.35 44.32 14.30
N SER A 90 -3.92 44.29 15.51
CA SER A 90 -4.02 45.47 16.38
C SER A 90 -2.66 46.09 16.66
N LYS A 91 -1.67 45.28 17.05
CA LYS A 91 -0.30 45.74 17.32
C LYS A 91 0.36 46.28 16.06
N LEU A 92 0.18 45.60 14.94
CA LEU A 92 0.76 46.00 13.65
C LEU A 92 0.29 47.39 13.22
N LEU A 93 -1.02 47.64 13.25
CA LEU A 93 -1.60 48.91 12.80
C LEU A 93 -1.37 50.08 13.77
N GLN A 94 -1.12 49.80 15.05
CA GLN A 94 -0.76 50.82 16.05
C GLN A 94 0.65 51.37 15.88
N VAL A 95 1.55 50.68 15.17
CA VAL A 95 2.92 51.15 14.89
C VAL A 95 2.91 52.02 13.63
N PRO A 96 3.23 53.33 13.69
CA PRO A 96 3.14 54.22 12.52
C PRO A 96 4.01 53.81 11.32
N GLU A 97 5.15 53.17 11.58
CA GLU A 97 6.08 52.65 10.57
C GLU A 97 5.45 51.54 9.71
N TYR A 98 4.76 50.58 10.33
CA TYR A 98 4.06 49.53 9.61
C TYR A 98 2.72 50.02 9.05
N ARG A 99 2.02 50.91 9.75
CA ARG A 99 0.70 51.43 9.33
C ARG A 99 0.71 52.00 7.91
N HIS A 100 1.76 52.72 7.53
CA HIS A 100 1.90 53.35 6.21
C HIS A 100 2.79 52.56 5.24
N ASN A 101 3.08 51.29 5.53
CA ASN A 101 3.85 50.43 4.64
C ASN A 101 2.96 49.88 3.51
N ASP A 102 3.46 49.91 2.27
CA ASP A 102 2.72 49.48 1.08
C ASP A 102 2.18 48.03 1.20
N ALA A 103 2.97 47.11 1.76
CA ALA A 103 2.54 45.71 1.95
C ALA A 103 1.44 45.57 3.01
N VAL A 104 1.34 46.50 3.98
CA VAL A 104 0.22 46.55 4.94
C VAL A 104 -1.02 47.13 4.28
N GLN A 105 -0.89 48.16 3.43
CA GLN A 105 -2.03 48.70 2.68
C GLN A 105 -2.58 47.67 1.69
N GLU A 106 -1.72 47.01 0.90
CA GLU A 106 -2.10 45.90 0.01
C GLU A 106 -2.80 44.75 0.77
N PHE A 107 -2.29 44.39 1.95
CA PHE A 107 -2.91 43.38 2.81
C PHE A 107 -4.32 43.79 3.30
N LEU A 108 -4.55 45.09 3.57
CA LEU A 108 -5.87 45.61 3.98
C LEU A 108 -6.85 45.73 2.80
N GLU A 109 -6.37 46.08 1.60
CA GLU A 109 -7.20 46.30 0.40
C GLU A 109 -7.67 45.00 -0.29
N GLU A 110 -6.89 43.90 -0.21
CA GLU A 110 -7.27 42.65 -0.88
C GLU A 110 -8.44 41.90 -0.20
N SER A 111 -9.67 42.20 -0.63
CA SER A 111 -10.86 41.37 -0.40
C SER A 111 -11.37 40.70 -1.70
N ILE A 112 -10.70 39.63 -2.14
CA ILE A 112 -11.07 38.88 -3.35
C ILE A 112 -11.85 37.58 -3.00
N GLN A 113 -12.81 37.21 -3.86
CA GLN A 113 -13.74 36.10 -3.69
C GLN A 113 -13.05 34.76 -3.30
N PRO A 114 -13.58 33.98 -2.32
CA PRO A 114 -12.97 32.73 -1.83
C PRO A 114 -12.80 31.58 -2.82
N SER A 115 -13.19 31.76 -4.09
CA SER A 115 -13.27 30.72 -5.12
C SER A 115 -12.18 30.78 -6.20
N ALA A 116 -11.25 31.73 -6.11
CA ALA A 116 -10.37 32.11 -7.23
C ALA A 116 -8.85 31.92 -7.02
N ARG A 117 -8.38 31.47 -5.84
CA ARG A 117 -6.93 31.33 -5.55
C ARG A 117 -6.46 29.87 -5.52
N GLU A 118 -5.22 29.69 -5.95
CA GLU A 118 -4.51 28.40 -5.96
C GLU A 118 -4.15 27.95 -4.54
N PHE A 119 -3.92 26.64 -4.38
CA PHE A 119 -3.75 26.00 -3.07
C PHE A 119 -2.32 26.18 -2.54
N GLU A 120 -2.19 26.87 -1.41
CA GLU A 120 -0.89 27.02 -0.72
C GLU A 120 -0.69 25.93 0.34
N LEU A 121 0.44 25.24 0.28
CA LEU A 121 0.75 24.12 1.19
C LEU A 121 0.86 24.58 2.66
N GLU A 122 1.25 25.84 2.85
CA GLU A 122 1.34 26.49 4.16
C GLU A 122 -0.04 26.77 4.81
N ASP A 123 -1.16 26.61 4.09
CA ASP A 123 -2.49 26.59 4.72
C ASP A 123 -2.70 25.31 5.55
N VAL A 124 -2.03 24.19 5.21
CA VAL A 124 -2.36 22.85 5.74
C VAL A 124 -1.26 22.22 6.62
N LEU A 125 0.00 22.67 6.53
CA LEU A 125 1.11 22.06 7.28
C LEU A 125 1.12 22.39 8.80
N PRO A 126 1.45 21.44 9.70
CA PRO A 126 1.67 21.70 11.13
C PRO A 126 2.94 22.50 11.43
N SER A 127 2.91 23.42 12.39
CA SER A 127 4.06 24.28 12.76
C SER A 127 5.16 23.63 13.61
N THR A 128 5.12 22.31 13.81
CA THR A 128 6.16 21.57 14.57
C THR A 128 7.25 20.97 13.68
N LEU A 129 7.12 21.07 12.35
CA LEU A 129 8.16 20.65 11.42
C LEU A 129 9.11 21.82 11.13
N THR A 130 10.40 21.65 11.46
CA THR A 130 11.45 22.55 10.96
C THR A 130 11.50 22.50 9.44
N LYS A 131 12.04 23.53 8.78
CA LYS A 131 12.24 23.48 7.31
C LYS A 131 12.96 22.20 6.85
N LYS A 132 13.98 21.75 7.59
CA LYS A 132 14.65 20.46 7.34
C LYS A 132 13.71 19.25 7.46
N ALA A 133 12.83 19.20 8.45
CA ALA A 133 11.86 18.11 8.62
C ALA A 133 10.73 18.17 7.58
N ALA A 134 10.36 19.38 7.11
CA ALA A 134 9.45 19.57 5.99
C ALA A 134 10.11 19.18 4.66
N ASP A 135 11.37 19.53 4.44
CA ASP A 135 12.19 19.13 3.29
C ASP A 135 12.45 17.61 3.30
N GLU A 136 12.63 16.99 4.47
CA GLU A 136 12.69 15.52 4.62
C GLU A 136 11.33 14.87 4.32
N LEU A 137 10.21 15.51 4.66
CA LEU A 137 8.87 15.05 4.29
C LEU A 137 8.59 15.23 2.78
N LEU A 138 9.06 16.33 2.17
CA LEU A 138 8.95 16.64 0.74
C LEU A 138 9.82 15.70 -0.09
N ASN A 139 11.05 15.41 0.34
CA ASN A 139 11.89 14.37 -0.25
C ASN A 139 11.32 12.96 0.00
N ALA A 140 10.65 12.70 1.13
CA ALA A 140 9.91 11.46 1.35
C ALA A 140 8.66 11.35 0.45
N THR A 141 8.09 12.47 -0.03
CA THR A 141 7.06 12.45 -1.09
C THR A 141 7.61 12.25 -2.51
N SER A 142 8.94 12.09 -2.70
CA SER A 142 9.53 11.82 -4.02
C SER A 142 10.12 10.41 -4.20
N SER A 143 10.13 9.55 -3.17
CA SER A 143 10.64 8.17 -3.28
C SER A 143 9.54 7.13 -3.09
N PHE A 144 9.32 6.28 -4.10
CA PHE A 144 8.46 5.10 -3.99
C PHE A 144 8.88 4.17 -2.83
N ILE A 145 7.96 3.35 -2.36
CA ILE A 145 8.21 2.38 -1.28
C ILE A 145 8.60 1.03 -1.89
N ALA A 146 9.70 0.46 -1.41
CA ALA A 146 10.08 -0.93 -1.62
C ALA A 146 10.00 -1.64 -0.26
N ALA A 147 8.91 -2.35 -0.02
CA ALA A 147 8.63 -3.04 1.24
C ALA A 147 8.77 -4.56 1.11
N SER A 148 8.75 -5.28 2.24
CA SER A 148 8.63 -6.74 2.25
C SER A 148 8.03 -7.26 3.55
N TYR A 149 7.44 -8.44 3.50
CA TYR A 149 7.14 -9.22 4.69
C TYR A 149 8.40 -9.96 5.17
N TYR A 150 8.73 -9.77 6.45
CA TYR A 150 9.62 -10.62 7.21
C TYR A 150 8.75 -11.62 7.98
N ALA A 151 8.76 -12.88 7.58
CA ALA A 151 8.07 -13.94 8.31
C ALA A 151 8.82 -14.29 9.61
N SER A 152 8.11 -14.58 10.70
CA SER A 152 8.69 -14.91 12.00
C SER A 152 9.47 -16.22 11.99
N TRP A 153 9.13 -17.11 11.05
CA TRP A 153 9.84 -18.35 10.72
C TRP A 153 10.94 -18.17 9.66
N SER A 154 11.28 -16.93 9.27
CA SER A 154 12.39 -16.63 8.37
C SER A 154 13.71 -17.17 8.91
N ASN A 155 14.47 -17.83 8.04
CA ASN A 155 15.82 -18.29 8.35
C ASN A 155 16.89 -17.17 8.28
N ILE A 156 16.51 -15.95 7.87
CA ILE A 156 17.42 -14.79 7.84
C ILE A 156 17.42 -14.12 9.21
N ALA A 157 18.53 -14.23 9.95
CA ALA A 157 18.68 -13.52 11.22
C ALA A 157 18.59 -11.98 11.01
N PRO A 158 17.86 -11.23 11.86
CA PRO A 158 17.68 -9.78 11.69
C PRO A 158 18.97 -8.96 11.52
N GLU A 159 20.05 -9.34 12.21
CA GLU A 159 21.36 -8.68 12.16
C GLU A 159 22.11 -8.93 10.82
N LYS A 160 21.55 -9.76 9.93
CA LYS A 160 22.09 -10.06 8.60
C LYS A 160 21.29 -9.42 7.45
N ILE A 161 20.22 -8.70 7.76
CA ILE A 161 19.41 -8.01 6.76
C ILE A 161 20.16 -6.77 6.24
N ASP A 162 20.25 -6.63 4.91
CA ASP A 162 20.62 -5.35 4.30
C ASP A 162 19.40 -4.41 4.30
N TYR A 163 19.26 -3.67 5.39
CA TYR A 163 18.19 -2.69 5.58
C TYR A 163 18.17 -1.59 4.51
N SER A 164 19.26 -1.36 3.76
CA SER A 164 19.23 -0.36 2.67
C SER A 164 18.27 -0.73 1.53
N LYS A 165 17.84 -1.99 1.47
CA LYS A 165 16.95 -2.53 0.44
C LYS A 165 15.46 -2.33 0.73
N PHE A 166 15.09 -1.98 1.96
CA PHE A 166 13.69 -1.94 2.41
C PHE A 166 13.34 -0.61 3.08
N ASP A 167 12.25 0.02 2.64
CA ASP A 167 11.68 1.20 3.32
C ASP A 167 10.75 0.79 4.47
N ILE A 168 10.06 -0.35 4.33
CA ILE A 168 9.18 -0.95 5.34
C ILE A 168 9.43 -2.47 5.37
N LEU A 169 9.54 -3.03 6.57
CA LEU A 169 9.41 -4.47 6.80
C LEU A 169 8.16 -4.76 7.65
N PHE A 170 7.25 -5.55 7.09
CA PHE A 170 6.07 -6.05 7.79
C PHE A 170 6.43 -7.34 8.52
N PHE A 171 6.43 -7.34 9.85
CA PHE A 171 6.70 -8.54 10.64
C PHE A 171 5.45 -9.42 10.70
N ALA A 172 5.45 -10.52 9.95
CA ALA A 172 4.38 -11.51 9.90
C ALA A 172 4.69 -12.68 10.86
N PHE A 173 3.82 -13.11 11.76
CA PHE A 173 2.55 -12.51 12.18
C PHE A 173 2.42 -12.55 13.70
N ALA A 174 1.63 -11.64 14.25
CA ALA A 174 0.97 -11.84 15.55
C ALA A 174 -0.49 -12.28 15.31
N ILE A 175 -0.98 -13.28 16.05
CA ILE A 175 -2.28 -13.89 15.73
C ILE A 175 -3.37 -13.39 16.68
N PRO A 176 -4.41 -12.67 16.22
CA PRO A 176 -5.52 -12.26 17.08
C PRO A 176 -6.31 -13.47 17.61
N ASN A 177 -6.68 -13.44 18.90
CA ASN A 177 -7.52 -14.46 19.53
C ASN A 177 -8.91 -13.92 19.94
N SER A 178 -9.82 -14.84 20.28
CA SER A 178 -11.19 -14.55 20.72
C SER A 178 -11.31 -13.66 21.95
N SER A 179 -10.21 -13.44 22.69
CA SER A 179 -10.15 -12.49 23.81
C SER A 179 -9.71 -11.08 23.40
N SER A 180 -9.63 -10.76 22.11
CA SER A 180 -9.08 -9.51 21.55
C SER A 180 -7.63 -9.23 21.97
N ALA A 181 -6.84 -10.29 22.17
CA ALA A 181 -5.42 -10.24 22.46
C ALA A 181 -4.59 -10.86 21.32
N LEU A 182 -3.27 -10.67 21.34
CA LEU A 182 -2.35 -11.30 20.39
C LEU A 182 -1.76 -12.59 20.98
N THR A 183 -1.79 -13.66 20.19
CA THR A 183 -1.17 -14.95 20.44
C THR A 183 0.12 -15.04 19.64
N TRP A 184 1.24 -15.12 20.35
CA TRP A 184 2.60 -15.21 19.82
C TRP A 184 3.56 -15.53 20.96
N ASP A 185 4.54 -16.39 20.71
CA ASP A 185 5.44 -16.90 21.73
C ASP A 185 6.61 -15.95 22.03
N SER A 186 7.29 -16.20 23.15
CA SER A 186 8.46 -15.40 23.56
C SER A 186 9.60 -15.40 22.51
N PRO A 187 9.91 -16.53 21.83
CA PRO A 187 10.79 -16.54 20.66
C PRO A 187 10.39 -15.55 19.55
N THR A 188 9.14 -15.56 19.07
CA THR A 188 8.66 -14.64 18.03
C THR A 188 8.82 -13.18 18.47
N GLN A 189 8.45 -12.87 19.72
CA GLN A 189 8.61 -11.54 20.30
C GLN A 189 10.11 -11.13 20.42
N ALA A 190 11.00 -12.08 20.69
CA ALA A 190 12.45 -11.82 20.73
C ALA A 190 13.03 -11.54 19.33
N ILE A 191 12.54 -12.23 18.29
CA ILE A 191 12.90 -11.94 16.89
C ILE A 191 12.42 -10.54 16.50
N LEU A 192 11.19 -10.14 16.83
CA LEU A 192 10.70 -8.79 16.58
C LEU A 192 11.56 -7.71 17.26
N LYS A 193 11.92 -7.90 18.54
CA LYS A 193 12.82 -6.98 19.26
C LYS A 193 14.18 -6.85 18.59
N ARG A 194 14.75 -7.96 18.09
CA ARG A 194 15.99 -7.97 17.31
C ARG A 194 15.83 -7.26 15.97
N LEU A 195 14.69 -7.43 15.28
CA LEU A 195 14.38 -6.76 14.02
C LEU A 195 14.28 -5.24 14.17
N VAL A 196 13.52 -4.75 15.16
CA VAL A 196 13.43 -3.30 15.46
C VAL A 196 14.79 -2.73 15.85
N THR A 197 15.53 -3.43 16.72
CA THR A 197 16.87 -2.99 17.16
C THR A 197 17.86 -2.93 15.99
N SER A 198 17.87 -3.95 15.12
CA SER A 198 18.78 -4.03 13.98
C SER A 198 18.43 -3.00 12.89
N ALA A 199 17.14 -2.81 12.60
CA ALA A 199 16.65 -1.77 11.68
C ALA A 199 17.08 -0.37 12.15
N LYS A 200 16.87 -0.06 13.43
CA LYS A 200 17.30 1.22 14.04
C LYS A 200 18.81 1.39 13.99
N ASN A 201 19.58 0.37 14.37
CA ASN A 201 21.04 0.41 14.40
C ASN A 201 21.67 0.49 13.00
N SER A 202 20.96 0.06 11.95
CA SER A 202 21.43 0.18 10.55
C SER A 202 21.57 1.62 10.06
N GLY A 203 20.84 2.56 10.68
CA GLY A 203 20.75 3.95 10.24
C GLY A 203 20.09 4.16 8.88
N LYS A 204 19.42 3.13 8.30
CA LYS A 204 18.83 3.20 6.95
C LYS A 204 17.40 3.74 6.90
N GLY A 205 16.75 3.91 8.05
CA GLY A 205 15.38 4.44 8.13
C GLY A 205 14.27 3.43 7.79
N THR A 206 14.59 2.14 7.63
CA THR A 206 13.60 1.07 7.44
C THR A 206 12.62 1.03 8.61
N LYS A 207 11.34 1.16 8.30
CA LYS A 207 10.25 1.14 9.27
C LYS A 207 9.83 -0.30 9.57
N ILE A 208 9.55 -0.61 10.84
CA ILE A 208 9.06 -1.94 11.24
C ILE A 208 7.59 -1.84 11.64
N VAL A 209 6.74 -2.55 10.89
CA VAL A 209 5.29 -2.59 11.08
C VAL A 209 4.90 -4.01 11.49
N LEU A 210 4.10 -4.17 12.53
CA LEU A 210 3.63 -5.50 12.95
C LEU A 210 2.38 -5.90 12.16
N SER A 211 2.47 -6.99 11.41
CA SER A 211 1.31 -7.57 10.74
C SER A 211 0.56 -8.53 11.67
N CYS A 212 -0.75 -8.31 11.77
CA CYS A 212 -1.64 -9.07 12.63
C CYS A 212 -2.64 -9.85 11.78
N GLY A 213 -2.68 -11.18 11.93
CA GLY A 213 -3.59 -12.04 11.18
C GLY A 213 -2.87 -12.97 10.20
N GLY A 214 -3.12 -12.77 8.90
CA GLY A 214 -2.79 -13.66 7.81
C GLY A 214 -3.77 -14.84 7.70
N TRP A 215 -3.58 -15.67 6.68
CA TRP A 215 -4.45 -16.78 6.28
C TRP A 215 -4.99 -17.62 7.45
N THR A 216 -4.09 -18.26 8.20
CA THR A 216 -4.44 -19.10 9.37
C THR A 216 -4.69 -18.30 10.65
N GLY A 217 -4.46 -16.99 10.64
CA GLY A 217 -4.59 -16.11 11.81
C GLY A 217 -5.90 -15.33 11.88
N SER A 218 -6.70 -15.36 10.83
CA SER A 218 -7.83 -14.43 10.65
C SER A 218 -9.12 -14.79 11.40
N GLY A 219 -9.24 -16.01 11.93
CA GLY A 219 -10.50 -16.55 12.48
C GLY A 219 -11.14 -15.77 13.64
N SER A 220 -10.40 -14.88 14.32
CA SER A 220 -10.96 -14.06 15.40
C SER A 220 -11.55 -12.73 14.93
N PHE A 221 -11.17 -12.23 13.74
CA PHE A 221 -11.46 -10.84 13.35
C PHE A 221 -12.95 -10.52 13.28
N HIS A 222 -13.79 -11.41 12.74
CA HIS A 222 -15.25 -11.25 12.72
C HIS A 222 -15.82 -10.92 14.12
N SER A 223 -15.40 -11.68 15.14
CA SER A 223 -15.83 -11.47 16.53
C SER A 223 -15.22 -10.22 17.19
N ILE A 224 -14.02 -9.83 16.77
CA ILE A 224 -13.32 -8.64 17.27
C ILE A 224 -13.95 -7.37 16.71
N ALA A 225 -14.10 -7.33 15.38
CA ALA A 225 -14.68 -6.21 14.65
C ALA A 225 -16.17 -6.05 14.97
N GLY A 226 -16.93 -7.15 15.10
CA GLY A 226 -18.38 -7.14 15.31
C GLY A 226 -18.88 -6.54 16.64
N ASN A 227 -18.01 -6.30 17.63
CA ASN A 227 -18.41 -5.80 18.94
C ASN A 227 -17.55 -4.60 19.39
N SER A 228 -18.18 -3.50 19.83
CA SER A 228 -17.49 -2.25 20.22
C SER A 228 -16.52 -2.40 21.39
N ALA A 229 -16.83 -3.24 22.38
CA ALA A 229 -15.92 -3.52 23.49
C ALA A 229 -14.73 -4.35 23.02
N ASN A 230 -14.96 -5.33 22.13
CA ASN A 230 -13.89 -6.14 21.54
C ASN A 230 -12.96 -5.29 20.65
N ARG A 231 -13.50 -4.40 19.81
CA ARG A 231 -12.72 -3.41 19.04
C ARG A 231 -11.87 -2.55 19.97
N SER A 232 -12.46 -1.95 21.01
CA SER A 232 -11.73 -1.10 21.98
C SER A 232 -10.60 -1.86 22.68
N LYS A 233 -10.83 -3.11 23.06
CA LYS A 233 -9.81 -3.98 23.67
C LYS A 233 -8.71 -4.34 22.68
N PHE A 234 -9.04 -4.67 21.43
CA PHE A 234 -8.05 -5.00 20.41
C PHE A 234 -7.20 -3.80 20.01
N VAL A 235 -7.80 -2.63 19.83
CA VAL A 235 -7.09 -1.35 19.63
C VAL A 235 -6.13 -1.07 20.78
N SER A 236 -6.53 -1.34 22.02
CA SER A 236 -5.65 -1.22 23.20
C SER A 236 -4.48 -2.21 23.16
N THR A 237 -4.73 -3.47 22.78
CA THR A 237 -3.69 -4.50 22.58
C THR A 237 -2.68 -4.07 21.50
N LEU A 238 -3.16 -3.60 20.35
CA LEU A 238 -2.33 -3.14 19.23
C LEU A 238 -1.51 -1.90 19.60
N SER A 239 -2.14 -0.92 20.25
CA SER A 239 -1.45 0.28 20.75
C SER A 239 -0.37 -0.04 21.77
N LYS A 240 -0.62 -1.04 22.64
CA LYS A 240 0.40 -1.55 23.56
C LYS A 240 1.55 -2.22 22.81
N ALA A 241 1.29 -3.03 21.79
CA ALA A 241 2.34 -3.64 20.98
C ALA A 241 3.22 -2.58 20.27
N VAL A 242 2.61 -1.52 19.72
CA VAL A 242 3.35 -0.38 19.13
C VAL A 242 4.27 0.28 20.15
N SER A 243 3.81 0.46 21.40
CA SER A 243 4.60 1.04 22.48
C SER A 243 5.73 0.10 22.96
N ASP A 244 5.39 -1.13 23.33
CA ASP A 244 6.29 -2.14 23.93
C ASP A 244 7.44 -2.56 23.01
N PHE A 245 7.19 -2.61 21.70
CA PHE A 245 8.16 -3.02 20.68
C PHE A 245 8.70 -1.83 19.88
N HIS A 246 8.29 -0.60 20.17
CA HIS A 246 8.70 0.63 19.47
C HIS A 246 8.46 0.59 17.94
N LEU A 247 7.30 0.08 17.53
CA LEU A 247 6.96 -0.12 16.12
C LEU A 247 6.59 1.18 15.41
N ASP A 248 6.77 1.22 14.10
CA ASP A 248 6.34 2.34 13.24
C ASP A 248 4.85 2.26 12.89
N GLY A 249 4.22 1.11 13.06
CA GLY A 249 2.80 0.93 12.78
C GLY A 249 2.26 -0.47 13.01
N ILE A 250 1.00 -0.65 12.59
CA ILE A 250 0.28 -1.92 12.53
C ILE A 250 -0.20 -2.17 11.11
N ASP A 251 -0.10 -3.42 10.68
CA ASP A 251 -0.71 -3.94 9.46
C ASP A 251 -1.83 -4.93 9.87
N ILE A 252 -3.04 -4.77 9.31
CA ILE A 252 -4.17 -5.68 9.57
C ILE A 252 -4.34 -6.60 8.38
N ASP A 253 -4.03 -7.87 8.58
CA ASP A 253 -4.10 -8.91 7.57
C ASP A 253 -5.30 -9.82 7.89
N TRP A 254 -6.52 -9.34 7.58
CA TRP A 254 -7.76 -10.09 7.74
C TRP A 254 -8.13 -10.73 6.41
N GLU A 255 -8.07 -12.06 6.37
CA GLU A 255 -8.46 -12.90 5.24
C GLU A 255 -9.75 -13.72 5.53
N TYR A 256 -10.96 -13.22 5.20
CA TYR A 256 -11.28 -11.87 4.72
C TYR A 256 -12.58 -11.34 5.35
N PRO A 257 -12.81 -10.02 5.40
CA PRO A 257 -14.11 -9.45 5.79
C PRO A 257 -15.24 -9.96 4.90
N ASN A 258 -16.26 -10.58 5.50
CA ASN A 258 -17.44 -11.15 4.82
C ASN A 258 -17.14 -12.31 3.85
N GLU A 259 -16.00 -12.99 3.99
CA GLU A 259 -15.68 -14.20 3.22
C GLU A 259 -15.03 -15.26 4.10
N ALA A 260 -15.18 -16.54 3.73
CA ALA A 260 -14.73 -17.65 4.57
C ALA A 260 -13.19 -17.74 4.70
N GLY A 261 -12.41 -17.32 3.71
CA GLY A 261 -10.95 -17.51 3.71
C GLY A 261 -10.57 -18.94 4.08
N ALA A 262 -9.75 -19.11 5.12
CA ALA A 262 -9.31 -20.41 5.67
C ALA A 262 -10.41 -21.21 6.44
N GLY A 263 -11.69 -21.04 6.11
CA GLY A 263 -12.83 -21.59 6.88
C GLY A 263 -13.18 -20.78 8.13
N ASN A 264 -12.80 -19.50 8.16
CA ASN A 264 -13.05 -18.54 9.21
C ASN A 264 -14.55 -18.18 9.34
N ALA A 265 -14.95 -17.68 10.50
CA ALA A 265 -16.26 -17.05 10.67
C ALA A 265 -16.30 -15.69 9.95
N TYR A 266 -17.42 -15.39 9.30
CA TYR A 266 -17.63 -14.17 8.52
C TYR A 266 -19.10 -13.74 8.55
N GLY A 267 -19.39 -12.50 8.14
CA GLY A 267 -20.76 -12.04 7.96
C GLY A 267 -20.89 -10.68 7.25
N SER A 268 -22.10 -10.39 6.78
CA SER A 268 -22.42 -9.24 5.92
C SER A 268 -22.14 -7.86 6.53
N SER A 269 -21.86 -7.78 7.82
CA SER A 269 -21.49 -6.54 8.52
C SER A 269 -19.97 -6.35 8.68
N ASP A 270 -19.14 -7.32 8.29
CA ASP A 270 -17.70 -7.33 8.53
C ASP A 270 -16.97 -6.13 7.94
N ALA A 271 -17.26 -5.76 6.70
CA ALA A 271 -16.64 -4.59 6.07
C ALA A 271 -16.93 -3.31 6.89
N SER A 272 -18.20 -3.03 7.21
CA SER A 272 -18.58 -1.88 8.07
C SER A 272 -17.95 -1.96 9.47
N ASN A 273 -17.84 -3.15 10.05
CA ASN A 273 -17.22 -3.36 11.36
C ASN A 273 -15.68 -3.20 11.30
N PHE A 274 -15.06 -3.51 10.16
CA PHE A 274 -13.64 -3.31 9.93
C PHE A 274 -13.31 -1.82 9.81
N LEU A 275 -14.13 -1.03 9.10
CA LEU A 275 -13.99 0.43 9.08
C LEU A 275 -14.05 1.02 10.50
N LEU A 276 -15.04 0.62 11.31
CA LEU A 276 -15.15 1.03 12.72
C LEU A 276 -13.96 0.59 13.60
N LEU A 277 -13.22 -0.46 13.20
CA LEU A 277 -11.98 -0.87 13.86
C LEU A 277 -10.79 0.00 13.42
N LEU A 278 -10.71 0.34 12.13
CA LEU A 278 -9.67 1.19 11.56
C LEU A 278 -9.77 2.64 12.07
N GLU A 279 -10.97 3.22 12.12
CA GLU A 279 -11.23 4.55 12.71
C GLU A 279 -10.77 4.63 14.17
N ALA A 280 -11.11 3.59 14.96
CA ALA A 280 -10.69 3.50 16.37
C ALA A 280 -9.17 3.31 16.50
N LEU A 281 -8.55 2.52 15.62
CA LEU A 281 -7.10 2.31 15.60
C LEU A 281 -6.34 3.58 15.18
N ARG A 282 -6.83 4.31 14.17
CA ARG A 282 -6.27 5.60 13.74
C ARG A 282 -6.39 6.66 14.83
N THR A 283 -7.53 6.71 15.52
CA THR A 283 -7.73 7.57 16.69
C THR A 283 -6.71 7.28 17.80
N ALA A 284 -6.42 6.00 18.08
CA ALA A 284 -5.50 5.59 19.14
C ALA A 284 -4.00 5.75 18.77
N LEU A 285 -3.62 5.44 17.53
CA LEU A 285 -2.22 5.51 17.07
C LEU A 285 -1.81 6.88 16.53
N GLY A 286 -2.77 7.75 16.23
CA GLY A 286 -2.56 9.08 15.66
C GLY A 286 -2.13 9.06 14.18
N PRO A 287 -1.86 10.24 13.59
CA PRO A 287 -1.58 10.38 12.15
C PRO A 287 -0.17 9.93 11.74
N SER A 288 0.79 9.85 12.68
CA SER A 288 2.20 9.58 12.37
C SER A 288 2.55 8.10 12.24
N LYS A 289 1.73 7.19 12.80
CA LYS A 289 1.95 5.74 12.70
C LYS A 289 1.41 5.20 11.39
N ILE A 290 2.09 4.21 10.84
CA ILE A 290 1.55 3.45 9.71
C ILE A 290 0.36 2.63 10.21
N ILE A 291 -0.75 2.73 9.50
CA ILE A 291 -1.78 1.69 9.52
C ILE A 291 -1.91 1.20 8.09
N SER A 292 -1.68 -0.08 7.86
CA SER A 292 -1.94 -0.71 6.58
C SER A 292 -2.90 -1.89 6.73
N ALA A 293 -3.37 -2.39 5.60
CA ALA A 293 -4.09 -3.65 5.53
C ALA A 293 -3.60 -4.46 4.33
N ALA A 294 -3.48 -5.77 4.53
CA ALA A 294 -3.45 -6.74 3.45
C ALA A 294 -4.84 -6.85 2.84
N VAL A 295 -4.94 -6.88 1.51
CA VAL A 295 -6.22 -6.93 0.79
C VAL A 295 -6.11 -7.73 -0.50
N THR A 296 -7.25 -8.19 -1.01
CA THR A 296 -7.34 -8.85 -2.31
C THR A 296 -7.22 -7.85 -3.48
N ASP A 297 -7.25 -8.36 -4.72
CA ASP A 297 -7.34 -7.55 -5.95
C ASP A 297 -8.60 -6.67 -6.02
N LEU A 298 -9.62 -7.02 -5.23
CA LEU A 298 -10.90 -6.34 -5.13
C LEU A 298 -11.05 -5.58 -3.80
N PRO A 299 -11.79 -4.46 -3.80
CA PRO A 299 -12.30 -3.87 -2.56
C PRO A 299 -13.09 -4.88 -1.73
N TRP A 300 -12.99 -4.80 -0.40
CA TRP A 300 -13.67 -5.69 0.55
C TRP A 300 -15.14 -5.95 0.23
N VAL A 301 -15.64 -7.15 0.53
CA VAL A 301 -17.00 -7.57 0.19
C VAL A 301 -18.03 -6.94 1.15
N GLY A 302 -18.89 -6.08 0.60
CA GLY A 302 -19.98 -5.43 1.32
C GLY A 302 -21.14 -6.37 1.63
N SER A 303 -22.13 -5.86 2.37
CA SER A 303 -23.27 -6.63 2.89
C SER A 303 -24.16 -7.31 1.85
N ASN A 304 -24.01 -6.94 0.58
CA ASN A 304 -24.70 -7.51 -0.57
C ASN A 304 -23.93 -8.67 -1.26
N GLY A 305 -22.81 -9.11 -0.68
CA GLY A 305 -21.97 -10.17 -1.26
C GLY A 305 -21.19 -9.73 -2.50
N LYS A 306 -20.93 -8.43 -2.66
CA LYS A 306 -20.14 -7.85 -3.75
C LYS A 306 -19.08 -6.90 -3.20
N ALA A 307 -17.96 -6.77 -3.93
CA ALA A 307 -16.92 -5.78 -3.63
C ALA A 307 -17.50 -4.36 -3.47
N LEU A 308 -16.99 -3.62 -2.49
CA LEU A 308 -17.40 -2.24 -2.23
C LEU A 308 -17.06 -1.31 -3.41
N THR A 309 -18.04 -0.53 -3.85
CA THR A 309 -17.85 0.48 -4.91
C THR A 309 -17.35 1.83 -4.39
N ASN A 310 -17.22 1.99 -3.08
CA ASN A 310 -16.62 3.16 -2.44
C ASN A 310 -15.88 2.73 -1.17
N VAL A 311 -14.57 2.97 -1.13
CA VAL A 311 -13.68 2.72 0.02
C VAL A 311 -12.96 3.99 0.49
N SER A 312 -13.43 5.18 0.10
CA SER A 312 -12.80 6.47 0.47
C SER A 312 -12.68 6.69 1.99
N ALA A 313 -13.61 6.15 2.80
CA ALA A 313 -13.53 6.17 4.26
C ALA A 313 -12.41 5.26 4.81
N TYR A 314 -12.10 4.14 4.18
CA TYR A 314 -10.92 3.34 4.55
C TYR A 314 -9.64 4.08 4.16
N ALA A 315 -9.68 4.86 3.08
CA ALA A 315 -8.55 5.65 2.61
C ALA A 315 -8.24 6.88 3.48
N SER A 316 -9.13 7.36 4.36
CA SER A 316 -8.77 8.34 5.38
C SER A 316 -8.00 7.69 6.53
N GLU A 317 -8.40 6.48 6.94
CA GLU A 317 -7.82 5.79 8.10
C GLU A 317 -6.52 5.06 7.78
N LEU A 318 -6.37 4.51 6.57
CA LEU A 318 -5.19 3.75 6.16
C LEU A 318 -4.09 4.66 5.60
N THR A 319 -2.85 4.40 6.00
CA THR A 319 -1.64 4.99 5.42
C THR A 319 -1.36 4.33 4.06
N TYR A 320 -1.39 3.00 4.02
CA TYR A 320 -1.22 2.21 2.80
C TYR A 320 -2.25 1.07 2.74
N VAL A 321 -2.49 0.56 1.54
CA VAL A 321 -3.12 -0.74 1.33
C VAL A 321 -2.13 -1.61 0.56
N ASN A 322 -1.85 -2.78 1.13
CA ASN A 322 -0.97 -3.79 0.56
C ASN A 322 -1.87 -4.67 -0.32
N MET A 323 -1.96 -4.35 -1.62
CA MET A 323 -2.71 -5.18 -2.58
C MET A 323 -1.98 -6.49 -2.76
N TYR A 324 -2.41 -7.42 -1.93
CA TYR A 324 -1.82 -8.70 -1.68
C TYR A 324 -2.24 -9.70 -2.68
N VAL A 325 -1.54 -10.84 -2.51
CA VAL A 325 -2.05 -12.06 -3.03
C VAL A 325 -1.84 -13.30 -2.21
N SER A 326 -2.97 -13.99 -2.13
CA SER A 326 -3.12 -15.42 -2.24
C SER A 326 -4.52 -15.83 -2.76
N CYS A 327 -4.66 -16.54 -3.89
CA CYS A 327 -5.66 -17.60 -3.97
C CYS A 327 -5.05 -18.83 -3.33
N LEU A 328 -5.02 -18.79 -2.00
CA LEU A 328 -4.96 -20.01 -1.24
C LEU A 328 -6.39 -20.54 -1.13
N CYS A 329 -6.95 -21.03 -2.25
CA CYS A 329 -8.04 -22.00 -2.21
C CYS A 329 -7.52 -23.32 -1.61
N ILE A 330 -7.18 -23.30 -0.32
CA ILE A 330 -6.89 -24.52 0.44
C ILE A 330 -8.20 -25.25 0.64
N PHE A 331 -8.57 -26.07 -0.33
CA PHE A 331 -9.29 -27.29 -0.01
C PHE A 331 -8.36 -28.19 0.79
N SER A 332 -8.70 -28.35 2.07
CA SER A 332 -8.03 -29.26 2.97
C SER A 332 -8.19 -30.72 2.48
N PHE A 333 -7.19 -31.25 1.79
CA PHE A 333 -7.08 -32.67 1.45
C PHE A 333 -5.91 -33.35 2.18
N LEU A 334 -5.84 -33.15 3.50
CA LEU A 334 -5.44 -34.27 4.35
C LEU A 334 -6.59 -35.28 4.31
N THR A 335 -6.39 -36.34 3.53
CA THR A 335 -7.35 -37.42 3.20
C THR A 335 -8.51 -37.00 2.28
N LEU A 336 -8.39 -37.31 0.99
CA LEU A 336 -9.29 -38.19 0.23
C LEU A 336 -8.97 -38.11 -1.26
N SER A 337 -8.18 -39.07 -1.73
CA SER A 337 -8.06 -39.40 -3.16
C SER A 337 -9.32 -40.16 -3.59
N GLU A 338 -10.34 -39.46 -4.11
CA GLU A 338 -11.45 -39.94 -4.94
C GLU A 338 -12.45 -38.78 -5.14
N TRP A 339 -13.23 -38.78 -6.23
CA TRP A 339 -14.23 -37.75 -6.63
C TRP A 339 -13.75 -36.45 -7.31
N CYS A 340 -13.21 -36.60 -8.53
CA CYS A 340 -13.58 -35.69 -9.62
C CYS A 340 -14.72 -36.34 -10.44
N ASP A 341 -15.98 -36.09 -10.06
CA ASP A 341 -17.17 -36.45 -10.87
C ASP A 341 -18.28 -35.38 -10.73
N GLU A 342 -19.14 -35.25 -11.73
CA GLU A 342 -19.89 -34.04 -12.13
C GLU A 342 -21.09 -33.63 -11.22
N ARG A 343 -21.03 -33.82 -9.89
CA ARG A 343 -22.19 -33.61 -9.00
C ARG A 343 -21.91 -32.79 -7.74
N LEU A 344 -21.65 -31.49 -7.91
CA LEU A 344 -21.93 -30.49 -6.87
C LEU A 344 -23.43 -30.08 -6.90
N PRO A 345 -24.12 -30.02 -5.74
CA PRO A 345 -25.52 -29.63 -5.70
C PRO A 345 -25.72 -28.15 -6.01
N LYS A 346 -26.76 -27.84 -6.79
CA LYS A 346 -27.18 -26.47 -7.13
C LYS A 346 -27.55 -25.70 -5.85
N GLY A 347 -26.69 -24.78 -5.41
CA GLY A 347 -26.98 -23.94 -4.24
C GLY A 347 -25.81 -23.16 -3.65
N CYS A 348 -24.56 -23.55 -3.91
CA CYS A 348 -23.40 -22.77 -3.48
C CYS A 348 -23.11 -21.64 -4.51
N PRO A 349 -23.13 -20.35 -4.15
CA PRO A 349 -22.65 -19.30 -5.04
C PRO A 349 -21.13 -19.46 -5.24
N PRO A 350 -20.61 -19.30 -6.46
CA PRO A 350 -19.20 -19.53 -6.73
C PRO A 350 -18.33 -18.37 -6.21
N THR A 351 -17.81 -18.51 -4.99
CA THR A 351 -16.86 -17.58 -4.38
C THR A 351 -15.48 -17.73 -5.04
N HIS A 352 -15.30 -17.13 -6.21
CA HIS A 352 -14.00 -16.96 -6.87
C HIS A 352 -13.57 -15.51 -6.74
N TYR A 353 -12.83 -15.17 -5.68
CA TYR A 353 -12.10 -13.90 -5.61
C TYR A 353 -10.64 -14.23 -5.29
N ILE A 354 -9.81 -13.89 -6.26
CA ILE A 354 -8.46 -14.43 -6.45
C ILE A 354 -7.57 -13.24 -6.71
N GLN A 355 -6.64 -13.03 -5.80
CA GLN A 355 -5.79 -11.86 -5.84
C GLN A 355 -4.67 -12.06 -6.94
N ASN A 356 -3.86 -11.05 -7.28
CA ASN A 356 -2.85 -10.89 -8.38
C ASN A 356 -1.46 -11.70 -8.47
N TYR A 357 -1.24 -12.83 -7.79
CA TYR A 357 0.03 -13.60 -7.59
C TYR A 357 -0.14 -14.97 -6.90
N ASP A 358 -1.28 -15.63 -7.11
CA ASP A 358 -1.58 -17.04 -6.82
C ASP A 358 -2.73 -17.41 -7.78
N ILE A 359 -2.72 -16.89 -9.01
CA ILE A 359 -3.94 -16.91 -9.86
C ILE A 359 -4.18 -18.31 -10.41
N ASN A 360 -3.11 -19.09 -10.52
CA ASN A 360 -3.14 -20.49 -10.87
C ASN A 360 -2.15 -21.28 -10.01
N GLY A 361 -2.60 -22.45 -9.59
CA GLY A 361 -1.82 -23.41 -8.82
C GLY A 361 -2.32 -24.83 -9.09
N ASP A 362 -2.13 -25.74 -8.15
CA ASP A 362 -2.59 -27.15 -8.27
C ASP A 362 -4.13 -27.28 -8.33
N TRP A 363 -4.83 -26.24 -7.89
CA TRP A 363 -6.28 -26.10 -7.97
C TRP A 363 -6.79 -25.71 -9.37
N SER A 364 -5.91 -25.28 -10.28
CA SER A 364 -6.31 -24.91 -11.65
C SER A 364 -6.39 -26.14 -12.57
N SER A 365 -7.42 -26.18 -13.41
CA SER A 365 -7.60 -27.27 -14.40
C SER A 365 -6.53 -27.28 -15.51
N ALA A 366 -5.73 -26.23 -15.62
CA ALA A 366 -4.52 -26.15 -16.44
C ALA A 366 -3.51 -25.18 -15.78
N PRO A 367 -2.20 -25.36 -16.00
CA PRO A 367 -1.20 -24.37 -15.61
C PRO A 367 -1.49 -22.99 -16.23
N GLY A 368 -1.32 -21.93 -15.45
CA GLY A 368 -1.44 -20.55 -15.88
C GLY A 368 -0.50 -19.66 -15.05
N PRO A 369 -0.42 -18.35 -15.33
CA PRO A 369 0.53 -17.49 -14.65
C PRO A 369 0.16 -17.39 -13.18
N ASN A 370 1.19 -17.37 -12.32
CA ASN A 370 1.00 -17.12 -10.90
C ASN A 370 0.49 -15.69 -10.71
N ALA A 371 1.16 -14.75 -11.38
CA ALA A 371 1.09 -13.32 -11.08
C ALA A 371 1.02 -12.44 -12.34
N PRO A 372 0.00 -12.57 -13.21
CA PRO A 372 -0.11 -11.76 -14.42
C PRO A 372 -0.11 -10.25 -14.14
N LEU A 373 0.83 -9.53 -14.78
CA LEU A 373 0.83 -8.06 -14.81
C LEU A 373 -0.46 -7.54 -15.43
N GLY A 374 -0.87 -8.14 -16.55
CA GLY A 374 -2.07 -7.78 -17.29
C GLY A 374 -2.70 -8.96 -18.03
N ASN A 375 -3.74 -8.67 -18.81
CA ASN A 375 -4.39 -9.61 -19.72
C ASN A 375 -4.28 -9.07 -21.16
N HIS A 376 -3.05 -8.85 -21.62
CA HIS A 376 -2.78 -8.05 -22.82
C HIS A 376 -3.32 -8.69 -24.11
N CYS A 377 -3.52 -10.01 -24.11
CA CYS A 377 -4.12 -10.76 -25.22
C CYS A 377 -5.65 -10.94 -25.11
N GLY A 378 -6.29 -10.52 -24.01
CA GLY A 378 -7.73 -10.66 -23.80
C GLY A 378 -8.22 -12.10 -23.64
N ASN A 379 -7.32 -13.06 -23.38
CA ASN A 379 -7.57 -14.50 -23.38
C ASN A 379 -7.67 -15.13 -21.98
N SER A 380 -7.33 -14.41 -20.91
CA SER A 380 -7.44 -14.92 -19.55
C SER A 380 -8.88 -15.32 -19.21
N SER A 381 -9.06 -16.52 -18.66
CA SER A 381 -10.31 -16.95 -18.00
C SER A 381 -10.60 -16.18 -16.71
N GLN A 382 -9.61 -15.44 -16.23
CA GLN A 382 -9.56 -14.70 -14.97
C GLN A 382 -9.18 -13.22 -15.23
N PRO A 383 -9.93 -12.46 -16.05
CA PRO A 383 -9.49 -11.15 -16.57
C PRO A 383 -9.50 -10.03 -15.51
N ALA A 384 -10.24 -10.20 -14.41
CA ALA A 384 -10.25 -9.28 -13.26
C ALA A 384 -9.03 -9.46 -12.36
N TYR A 385 -8.30 -10.56 -12.51
CA TYR A 385 -7.25 -11.01 -11.60
C TYR A 385 -5.90 -10.78 -12.30
N THR A 386 -5.44 -9.53 -12.29
CA THR A 386 -4.15 -9.04 -12.83
C THR A 386 -3.72 -7.75 -12.12
N ALA A 387 -2.48 -7.31 -12.26
CA ALA A 387 -1.96 -6.15 -11.52
C ALA A 387 -2.62 -4.85 -12.00
N GLU A 388 -2.84 -4.74 -13.32
CA GLU A 388 -3.60 -3.66 -13.93
C GLU A 388 -5.07 -3.66 -13.49
N ALA A 389 -5.71 -4.83 -13.43
CA ALA A 389 -7.10 -4.93 -13.01
C ALA A 389 -7.27 -4.58 -11.52
N ALA A 390 -6.42 -5.12 -10.63
CA ALA A 390 -6.43 -4.80 -9.20
C ALA A 390 -6.30 -3.28 -8.96
N PHE A 391 -5.31 -2.65 -9.60
CA PHE A 391 -5.14 -1.18 -9.55
C PHE A 391 -6.42 -0.44 -10.00
N LEU A 392 -7.02 -0.85 -11.12
CA LEU A 392 -8.24 -0.22 -11.63
C LEU A 392 -9.44 -0.43 -10.70
N GLN A 393 -9.58 -1.60 -10.07
CA GLN A 393 -10.68 -1.93 -9.15
C GLN A 393 -10.62 -1.07 -7.89
N TRP A 394 -9.44 -0.98 -7.25
CA TRP A 394 -9.22 -0.18 -6.06
C TRP A 394 -9.32 1.33 -6.31
N THR A 395 -8.72 1.83 -7.39
CA THR A 395 -8.80 3.28 -7.71
C THR A 395 -10.20 3.71 -8.14
N LYS A 396 -10.93 2.86 -8.88
CA LYS A 396 -12.35 3.10 -9.24
C LYS A 396 -13.27 3.11 -8.01
N ALA A 397 -12.95 2.34 -6.98
CA ALA A 397 -13.63 2.40 -5.69
C ALA A 397 -13.19 3.60 -4.82
N GLY A 398 -12.37 4.52 -5.34
CA GLY A 398 -11.98 5.75 -4.66
C GLY A 398 -10.79 5.63 -3.70
N PHE A 399 -10.01 4.53 -3.76
CA PHE A 399 -8.77 4.44 -3.02
C PHE A 399 -7.64 5.20 -3.76
N PRO A 400 -6.90 6.12 -3.13
CA PRO A 400 -5.84 6.88 -3.80
C PRO A 400 -4.69 5.99 -4.26
N ALA A 401 -4.28 6.13 -5.53
CA ALA A 401 -3.13 5.42 -6.10
C ALA A 401 -1.88 5.58 -5.22
N SER A 402 -1.59 6.79 -4.74
CA SER A 402 -0.46 7.14 -3.87
C SER A 402 -0.48 6.49 -2.47
N LYS A 403 -1.49 5.67 -2.16
CA LYS A 403 -1.57 4.80 -0.97
C LYS A 403 -1.58 3.31 -1.29
N LEU A 404 -1.61 2.89 -2.56
CA LEU A 404 -1.55 1.49 -2.96
C LEU A 404 -0.11 0.99 -3.06
N LEU A 405 0.20 -0.12 -2.40
CA LEU A 405 1.43 -0.90 -2.62
C LEU A 405 1.09 -2.14 -3.44
N LEU A 406 1.74 -2.30 -4.59
CA LEU A 406 1.59 -3.48 -5.43
C LEU A 406 2.37 -4.65 -4.80
N GLY A 407 1.68 -5.70 -4.39
CA GLY A 407 2.33 -6.91 -3.90
C GLY A 407 2.94 -7.73 -5.03
N LEU A 408 4.06 -8.39 -4.73
CA LEU A 408 4.86 -9.17 -5.66
C LEU A 408 5.34 -10.49 -5.00
N PRO A 409 5.25 -11.64 -5.69
CA PRO A 409 5.71 -12.91 -5.11
C PRO A 409 7.23 -13.03 -5.21
N LEU A 410 7.83 -13.68 -4.22
CA LEU A 410 9.21 -14.18 -4.28
C LEU A 410 9.24 -15.71 -4.34
N TYR A 411 8.21 -16.28 -4.95
CA TYR A 411 7.92 -17.72 -4.97
C TYR A 411 7.20 -18.14 -6.25
N SER A 412 6.96 -19.44 -6.36
CA SER A 412 6.34 -20.11 -7.51
C SER A 412 5.49 -21.30 -7.06
N TYR A 413 4.68 -21.86 -7.95
CA TYR A 413 4.07 -23.18 -7.77
C TYR A 413 4.71 -24.18 -8.70
N VAL A 414 4.89 -25.43 -8.25
CA VAL A 414 5.33 -26.53 -9.11
C VAL A 414 4.13 -27.39 -9.46
N LEU A 415 3.74 -27.38 -10.73
CA LEU A 415 2.50 -27.98 -11.22
C LEU A 415 2.79 -29.23 -12.05
N HIS A 416 1.94 -30.24 -11.90
CA HIS A 416 1.95 -31.42 -12.78
C HIS A 416 1.19 -31.13 -14.07
N SER A 417 1.74 -31.55 -15.21
CA SER A 417 1.08 -31.44 -16.51
C SER A 417 1.47 -32.61 -17.41
N SER A 418 0.46 -33.38 -17.82
CA SER A 418 0.61 -34.47 -18.80
C SER A 418 0.75 -33.99 -20.26
N LYS A 419 0.79 -32.66 -20.51
CA LYS A 419 0.99 -32.09 -21.84
C LYS A 419 2.48 -32.10 -22.21
N THR A 420 2.81 -32.67 -23.36
CA THR A 420 4.18 -32.76 -23.90
C THR A 420 4.58 -31.58 -24.78
N THR A 421 3.67 -30.61 -25.00
CA THR A 421 3.91 -29.39 -25.76
C THR A 421 3.37 -28.18 -25.01
N LEU A 422 4.11 -27.08 -25.03
CA LEU A 422 3.66 -25.79 -24.51
C LEU A 422 3.26 -24.90 -25.69
N SER A 423 2.03 -24.40 -25.65
CA SER A 423 1.49 -23.45 -26.63
C SER A 423 1.51 -22.05 -26.04
N GLU A 424 2.31 -21.14 -26.59
CA GLU A 424 2.27 -19.73 -26.21
C GLU A 424 1.33 -18.95 -27.14
N LEU A 425 0.66 -17.93 -26.59
CA LEU A 425 0.03 -16.88 -27.37
C LEU A 425 0.98 -15.68 -27.36
N VAL A 426 1.80 -15.57 -28.42
CA VAL A 426 2.84 -14.54 -28.51
C VAL A 426 2.26 -13.28 -29.14
N LEU A 427 2.68 -12.10 -28.69
CA LEU A 427 2.44 -10.85 -29.44
C LEU A 427 3.42 -10.78 -30.64
N PRO A 428 2.96 -10.57 -31.88
CA PRO A 428 3.81 -10.73 -33.06
C PRO A 428 5.07 -9.85 -33.11
N GLY A 429 6.24 -10.50 -33.11
CA GLY A 429 7.56 -9.86 -33.17
C GLY A 429 8.24 -9.70 -31.80
N ILE A 430 7.69 -10.31 -30.76
CA ILE A 430 8.44 -10.64 -29.54
C ILE A 430 8.92 -12.08 -29.71
N GLU A 431 10.23 -12.27 -29.76
CA GLU A 431 10.89 -13.57 -29.62
C GLU A 431 11.67 -13.50 -28.30
N GLU A 432 11.93 -14.62 -27.60
CA GLU A 432 12.63 -14.55 -26.30
C GLU A 432 14.03 -13.90 -26.45
N GLU A 433 14.66 -14.05 -27.62
CA GLU A 433 15.93 -13.42 -28.00
C GLU A 433 15.81 -11.91 -28.33
N SER A 434 14.60 -11.37 -28.53
CA SER A 434 14.36 -9.93 -28.78
C SER A 434 13.88 -9.16 -27.54
N ILE A 435 13.77 -9.84 -26.39
CA ILE A 435 13.51 -9.22 -25.09
C ILE A 435 14.80 -8.51 -24.61
N ASP A 436 14.87 -7.20 -24.83
CA ASP A 436 15.95 -6.35 -24.31
C ASP A 436 15.89 -6.28 -22.77
N GLU A 437 16.77 -7.02 -22.09
CA GLU A 437 16.88 -7.12 -20.63
C GLU A 437 17.21 -5.77 -19.94
N ASP A 438 17.74 -4.78 -20.68
CA ASP A 438 17.98 -3.43 -20.16
C ASP A 438 16.74 -2.52 -20.24
N THR A 439 15.80 -2.78 -21.15
CA THR A 439 14.49 -2.11 -21.12
C THR A 439 13.64 -2.59 -19.95
N VAL A 440 13.10 -1.61 -19.22
CA VAL A 440 12.14 -1.80 -18.12
C VAL A 440 10.86 -1.08 -18.51
N GLY A 441 9.71 -1.76 -18.54
CA GLY A 441 8.46 -1.13 -18.96
C GLY A 441 7.23 -2.02 -18.81
N PRO A 442 6.04 -1.43 -18.57
CA PRO A 442 4.83 -2.18 -18.23
C PRO A 442 4.28 -3.04 -19.38
N VAL A 443 4.71 -2.78 -20.63
CA VAL A 443 4.50 -3.74 -21.72
C VAL A 443 5.69 -3.76 -22.66
N ARG A 444 6.38 -4.90 -22.70
CA ARG A 444 7.28 -5.24 -23.79
C ARG A 444 6.41 -5.54 -25.02
N GLY A 445 6.34 -4.62 -26.00
CA GLY A 445 5.80 -4.90 -27.34
C GLY A 445 4.28 -4.81 -27.60
N ALA A 446 3.46 -4.15 -26.77
CA ALA A 446 2.02 -4.00 -27.08
C ALA A 446 1.74 -3.08 -28.29
N ASN A 447 1.33 -3.68 -29.42
CA ASN A 447 0.41 -3.06 -30.41
C ASN A 447 -0.08 -4.02 -31.53
N LYS A 448 -0.15 -5.34 -31.31
CA LYS A 448 -0.50 -6.33 -32.37
C LYS A 448 -1.35 -7.50 -31.88
N THR A 449 -2.13 -8.07 -32.79
CA THR A 449 -3.02 -9.24 -32.58
C THR A 449 -2.22 -10.49 -32.20
N PRO A 450 -2.56 -11.25 -31.13
CA PRO A 450 -1.83 -12.43 -30.72
C PRO A 450 -1.73 -13.52 -31.81
N THR A 451 -0.58 -14.19 -31.88
CA THR A 451 -0.34 -15.37 -32.73
C THR A 451 0.04 -16.56 -31.86
N SER A 452 -0.65 -17.70 -32.04
CA SER A 452 -0.26 -18.94 -31.38
C SER A 452 1.08 -19.44 -31.93
N ALA A 453 2.11 -19.52 -31.08
CA ALA A 453 3.33 -20.24 -31.36
C ALA A 453 3.33 -21.57 -30.60
N VAL A 454 3.53 -22.67 -31.32
CA VAL A 454 3.90 -23.94 -30.67
C VAL A 454 5.40 -23.86 -30.43
N ILE A 455 5.81 -23.79 -29.16
CA ILE A 455 7.23 -23.90 -28.82
C ILE A 455 7.58 -25.39 -28.86
N SER A 456 7.77 -25.87 -30.10
CA SER A 456 8.05 -27.25 -30.42
C SER A 456 9.51 -27.56 -30.10
N ASP A 457 9.74 -28.05 -28.89
CA ASP A 457 10.92 -28.84 -28.56
C ASP A 457 10.55 -29.74 -27.38
N GLU A 458 10.39 -31.04 -27.66
CA GLU A 458 10.25 -32.03 -26.59
C GLU A 458 11.56 -32.08 -25.80
N VAL A 459 11.50 -31.75 -24.52
CA VAL A 459 12.62 -31.99 -23.61
C VAL A 459 12.65 -33.48 -23.30
N THR A 460 13.44 -34.22 -24.07
CA THR A 460 13.56 -35.69 -24.04
C THR A 460 14.69 -36.20 -23.16
N THR A 461 15.58 -35.33 -22.68
CA THR A 461 16.66 -35.68 -21.74
C THR A 461 16.21 -35.56 -20.29
N GLU A 462 16.57 -36.55 -19.46
CA GLU A 462 16.34 -36.50 -18.01
C GLU A 462 16.98 -35.25 -17.40
N ALA A 463 16.15 -34.42 -16.76
CA ALA A 463 16.59 -33.20 -16.10
C ALA A 463 17.38 -33.51 -14.83
N SER A 464 18.59 -32.93 -14.71
CA SER A 464 19.45 -33.05 -13.54
C SER A 464 18.95 -32.25 -12.33
N ALA A 465 18.13 -31.22 -12.57
CA ALA A 465 17.29 -30.59 -11.54
C ALA A 465 15.99 -31.38 -11.41
N ASN A 466 15.59 -31.77 -10.20
CA ASN A 466 14.34 -32.52 -9.97
C ASN A 466 13.38 -31.73 -9.08
N LEU A 467 12.23 -31.35 -9.65
CA LEU A 467 11.15 -30.64 -8.95
C LEU A 467 9.92 -31.50 -8.64
N THR A 468 9.85 -32.78 -9.06
CA THR A 468 8.61 -33.59 -8.95
C THR A 468 8.14 -33.80 -7.50
N LYS A 469 9.06 -33.84 -6.54
CA LYS A 469 8.75 -33.88 -5.09
C LYS A 469 8.01 -32.63 -4.56
N TYR A 470 7.98 -31.56 -5.35
CA TYR A 470 7.29 -30.30 -5.04
C TYR A 470 5.96 -30.15 -5.78
N TRP A 471 5.49 -31.14 -6.55
CA TRP A 471 4.17 -31.06 -7.19
C TRP A 471 3.08 -30.66 -6.18
N GLY A 472 2.24 -29.73 -6.63
CA GLY A 472 1.16 -29.11 -5.87
C GLY A 472 1.59 -28.11 -4.79
N GLN A 473 2.89 -27.85 -4.63
CA GLN A 473 3.42 -27.02 -3.54
C GLN A 473 3.88 -25.66 -4.04
N GLN A 474 3.71 -24.66 -3.17
CA GLN A 474 4.43 -23.40 -3.24
C GLN A 474 5.91 -23.64 -2.93
N VAL A 475 6.82 -23.08 -3.73
CA VAL A 475 8.26 -23.08 -3.47
C VAL A 475 8.86 -21.69 -3.61
N ALA A 476 9.69 -21.30 -2.63
CA ALA A 476 10.47 -20.07 -2.67
C ALA A 476 11.33 -19.99 -3.95
N PHE A 477 11.50 -18.80 -4.53
CA PHE A 477 12.29 -18.61 -5.76
C PHE A 477 13.71 -19.19 -5.66
N LYS A 478 14.39 -18.96 -4.53
CA LYS A 478 15.71 -19.56 -4.24
C LYS A 478 15.74 -21.09 -4.32
N THR A 479 14.60 -21.77 -4.17
CA THR A 479 14.48 -23.23 -4.34
C THR A 479 14.76 -23.62 -5.79
N LEU A 480 14.21 -22.88 -6.77
CA LEU A 480 14.44 -23.09 -8.20
C LEU A 480 15.92 -22.92 -8.56
N VAL A 481 16.60 -21.95 -7.94
CA VAL A 481 18.05 -21.74 -8.08
C VAL A 481 18.84 -22.89 -7.42
N SER A 482 18.51 -23.25 -6.17
CA SER A 482 19.23 -24.27 -5.41
C SER A 482 19.08 -25.70 -5.95
N THR A 483 17.99 -25.98 -6.66
CA THR A 483 17.75 -27.26 -7.36
C THR A 483 18.43 -27.30 -8.74
N GLY A 484 18.94 -26.16 -9.23
CA GLY A 484 19.53 -26.03 -10.55
C GLY A 484 18.52 -25.89 -11.70
N ALA A 485 17.23 -25.71 -11.42
CA ALA A 485 16.22 -25.44 -12.44
C ALA A 485 16.36 -24.02 -13.02
N LEU A 486 16.83 -23.07 -12.20
CA LEU A 486 17.33 -21.76 -12.62
C LEU A 486 18.84 -21.65 -12.40
N VAL A 487 19.50 -20.91 -13.28
CA VAL A 487 20.87 -20.43 -13.10
C VAL A 487 20.91 -18.92 -13.21
N LYS A 488 21.67 -18.28 -12.31
CA LYS A 488 21.88 -16.84 -12.30
C LYS A 488 22.92 -16.46 -13.36
N LYS A 489 22.58 -15.49 -14.21
CA LYS A 489 23.48 -14.92 -15.22
C LYS A 489 24.41 -13.86 -14.62
N ALA A 490 25.40 -13.42 -15.40
CA ALA A 490 26.41 -12.45 -14.96
C ALA A 490 25.86 -11.01 -14.80
N ASP A 491 24.83 -10.66 -15.58
CA ASP A 491 24.02 -9.44 -15.50
C ASP A 491 23.08 -9.40 -14.27
N GLY A 492 22.86 -10.55 -13.61
CA GLY A 492 21.99 -10.69 -12.45
C GLY A 492 20.57 -11.20 -12.76
N THR A 493 20.22 -11.44 -14.03
CA THR A 493 18.97 -12.11 -14.43
C THR A 493 19.11 -13.64 -14.33
N TYR A 494 18.08 -14.38 -14.74
CA TYR A 494 18.02 -15.83 -14.59
C TYR A 494 17.70 -16.52 -15.91
N GLY A 495 18.43 -17.59 -16.22
CA GLY A 495 18.12 -18.52 -17.30
C GLY A 495 17.66 -19.87 -16.74
N ALA A 496 16.98 -20.67 -17.56
CA ALA A 496 16.72 -22.07 -17.20
C ALA A 496 18.01 -22.91 -17.23
N SER A 497 18.04 -23.94 -16.40
CA SER A 497 19.13 -24.90 -16.30
C SER A 497 18.59 -26.27 -15.86
N GLY A 498 19.47 -27.23 -15.67
CA GLY A 498 19.12 -28.52 -15.07
C GLY A 498 18.16 -29.37 -15.93
N GLY A 499 18.05 -29.07 -17.23
CA GLY A 499 17.11 -29.68 -18.16
C GLY A 499 15.72 -29.02 -18.19
N PHE A 500 15.46 -27.93 -17.45
CA PHE A 500 14.27 -27.12 -17.69
C PHE A 500 14.47 -26.20 -18.91
N LYS A 501 13.37 -25.84 -19.57
CA LYS A 501 13.31 -24.73 -20.52
C LYS A 501 12.56 -23.56 -19.88
N ARG A 502 12.98 -22.34 -20.19
CA ARG A 502 12.23 -21.10 -19.89
C ARG A 502 11.32 -20.78 -21.07
N VAL A 503 10.24 -20.06 -20.79
CA VAL A 503 9.39 -19.37 -21.76
C VAL A 503 8.88 -18.09 -21.08
N TRP A 504 8.60 -17.05 -21.86
CA TRP A 504 8.04 -15.79 -21.38
C TRP A 504 6.65 -15.57 -21.96
N ASP A 505 5.60 -15.66 -21.14
CA ASP A 505 4.24 -15.36 -21.60
C ASP A 505 4.05 -13.85 -21.76
N SER A 506 4.05 -13.41 -23.02
CA SER A 506 3.84 -12.00 -23.39
C SER A 506 2.42 -11.49 -23.08
N CYS A 507 1.43 -12.37 -22.90
CA CYS A 507 0.06 -11.96 -22.55
C CYS A 507 -0.08 -11.52 -21.09
N SER A 508 0.70 -12.14 -20.20
CA SER A 508 0.71 -11.85 -18.75
C SER A 508 1.94 -11.09 -18.28
N SER A 509 2.97 -10.98 -19.12
CA SER A 509 4.33 -10.50 -18.76
C SER A 509 4.94 -11.29 -17.59
N THR A 510 4.88 -12.63 -17.65
CA THR A 510 5.47 -13.52 -16.65
C THR A 510 6.23 -14.70 -17.25
N PRO A 511 7.30 -15.17 -16.58
CA PRO A 511 8.05 -16.34 -17.02
C PRO A 511 7.44 -17.66 -16.51
N PHE A 512 7.68 -18.73 -17.25
CA PHE A 512 7.44 -20.11 -16.83
C PHE A 512 8.69 -20.95 -17.04
N LEU A 513 8.89 -21.96 -16.20
CA LEU A 513 9.75 -23.10 -16.52
C LEU A 513 8.90 -24.30 -16.90
N TYR A 514 9.39 -25.13 -17.82
CA TYR A 514 8.78 -26.42 -18.10
C TYR A 514 9.83 -27.51 -18.36
N ASN A 515 9.47 -28.74 -18.01
CA ASN A 515 10.17 -29.95 -18.42
C ASN A 515 9.13 -31.04 -18.70
N THR A 516 9.10 -31.50 -19.96
CA THR A 516 8.12 -32.47 -20.45
C THR A 516 8.36 -33.89 -19.95
N ALA A 517 9.63 -34.29 -19.76
CA ALA A 517 9.98 -35.60 -19.21
C ALA A 517 9.58 -35.74 -17.73
N GLN A 518 9.71 -34.68 -16.94
CA GLN A 518 9.24 -34.56 -15.57
C GLN A 518 7.78 -34.13 -15.48
N GLN A 519 7.04 -33.98 -16.59
CA GLN A 519 5.63 -33.53 -16.59
C GLN A 519 5.40 -32.30 -15.68
N THR A 520 6.34 -31.35 -15.68
CA THR A 520 6.39 -30.26 -14.68
C THR A 520 6.35 -28.90 -15.36
N VAL A 521 5.49 -28.01 -14.86
CA VAL A 521 5.38 -26.60 -15.24
C VAL A 521 5.49 -25.75 -13.98
N VAL A 522 6.24 -24.65 -14.03
CA VAL A 522 6.47 -23.74 -12.89
C VAL A 522 6.18 -22.31 -13.34
N PRO A 523 4.98 -21.75 -13.11
CA PRO A 523 4.76 -20.31 -13.18
C PRO A 523 5.50 -19.60 -12.03
N TYR A 524 6.23 -18.53 -12.34
CA TYR A 524 7.02 -17.81 -11.35
C TYR A 524 7.17 -16.31 -11.70
N ASP A 525 7.89 -15.59 -10.86
CA ASP A 525 8.38 -14.23 -11.13
C ASP A 525 9.90 -14.22 -11.11
N ASP A 526 10.51 -13.44 -12.00
CA ASP A 526 11.95 -13.22 -12.04
C ASP A 526 12.29 -11.72 -12.04
N THR A 527 13.58 -11.40 -12.23
CA THR A 527 14.06 -10.03 -12.26
C THR A 527 13.42 -9.15 -13.33
N LEU A 528 12.92 -9.72 -14.43
CA LEU A 528 12.28 -8.97 -15.51
C LEU A 528 10.82 -8.67 -15.14
N SER A 529 10.02 -9.69 -14.82
CA SER A 529 8.60 -9.51 -14.50
C SER A 529 8.38 -8.66 -13.25
N LEU A 530 9.25 -8.78 -12.25
CA LEU A 530 9.21 -7.95 -11.05
C LEU A 530 9.62 -6.50 -11.30
N ALA A 531 10.59 -6.25 -12.18
CA ALA A 531 10.97 -4.89 -12.59
C ALA A 531 9.87 -4.22 -13.42
N ASP A 532 9.21 -4.96 -14.32
CA ASP A 532 8.13 -4.44 -15.16
C ASP A 532 6.86 -4.14 -14.33
N LYS A 533 6.53 -4.97 -13.33
CA LYS A 533 5.46 -4.67 -12.35
C LYS A 533 5.79 -3.48 -11.44
N ALA A 534 7.04 -3.34 -11.02
CA ALA A 534 7.49 -2.17 -10.29
C ALA A 534 7.42 -0.88 -11.14
N ALA A 535 7.76 -0.98 -12.43
CA ALA A 535 7.60 0.11 -13.39
C ALA A 535 6.13 0.45 -13.65
N LEU A 536 5.23 -0.55 -13.69
CA LEU A 536 3.78 -0.32 -13.70
C LEU A 536 3.34 0.47 -12.47
N ALA A 537 3.73 0.06 -11.25
CA ALA A 537 3.38 0.76 -10.02
C ALA A 537 3.83 2.23 -10.05
N LYS A 538 5.07 2.47 -10.48
CA LYS A 538 5.62 3.81 -10.72
C LYS A 538 4.80 4.61 -11.75
N ALA A 539 4.52 4.04 -12.92
CA ALA A 539 3.80 4.71 -14.00
C ALA A 539 2.33 5.02 -13.65
N LYS A 540 1.71 4.22 -12.78
CA LYS A 540 0.34 4.42 -12.28
C LYS A 540 0.27 5.36 -11.05
N GLY A 541 1.39 5.92 -10.60
CA GLY A 541 1.45 6.81 -9.43
C GLY A 541 1.12 6.09 -8.12
N MET A 542 1.43 4.80 -8.03
CA MET A 542 1.24 4.00 -6.81
C MET A 542 2.25 4.41 -5.73
N ALA A 543 1.98 4.07 -4.47
CA ALA A 543 2.93 4.30 -3.37
C ALA A 543 4.24 3.53 -3.57
N GLY A 544 4.20 2.41 -4.28
CA GLY A 544 5.34 1.54 -4.56
C GLY A 544 4.94 0.06 -4.60
N CYS A 545 5.83 -0.82 -4.15
CA CYS A 545 5.66 -2.27 -4.13
C CYS A 545 5.99 -2.88 -2.77
N PHE A 546 5.48 -4.08 -2.51
CA PHE A 546 5.94 -4.94 -1.42
C PHE A 546 6.11 -6.39 -1.89
N THR A 547 6.82 -7.21 -1.12
CA THR A 547 7.04 -8.63 -1.44
C THR A 547 6.59 -9.60 -0.36
N TRP A 548 6.07 -10.76 -0.77
CA TRP A 548 5.90 -11.94 0.09
C TRP A 548 6.86 -13.05 -0.35
N SER A 549 7.81 -13.51 0.45
CA SER A 549 8.40 -12.89 1.66
C SER A 549 9.92 -12.81 1.48
N MET A 550 10.60 -11.85 2.13
CA MET A 550 12.01 -11.54 1.81
C MET A 550 12.97 -12.73 1.93
N ASP A 551 12.63 -13.72 2.74
CA ASP A 551 13.44 -14.92 2.92
C ASP A 551 13.40 -15.88 1.73
N GLN A 552 12.53 -15.64 0.74
CA GLN A 552 12.35 -16.48 -0.44
C GLN A 552 13.18 -16.03 -1.67
N ASP A 553 13.71 -14.80 -1.65
CA ASP A 553 14.65 -14.23 -2.64
C ASP A 553 15.97 -15.03 -2.70
N ASP A 554 16.66 -14.95 -3.83
CA ASP A 554 18.09 -15.27 -3.92
C ASP A 554 18.91 -14.09 -3.33
N GLY A 555 18.96 -14.07 -1.99
CA GLY A 555 19.60 -13.02 -1.21
C GLY A 555 18.76 -11.74 -1.17
N VAL A 556 18.97 -10.85 -2.15
CA VAL A 556 18.24 -9.58 -2.34
C VAL A 556 18.10 -9.24 -3.83
N THR A 557 18.19 -10.24 -4.71
CA THR A 557 18.35 -10.01 -6.16
C THR A 557 17.04 -9.56 -6.79
N LEU A 558 15.95 -10.23 -6.45
CA LEU A 558 14.61 -9.85 -6.88
C LEU A 558 14.20 -8.51 -6.25
N GLN A 559 14.54 -8.28 -4.97
CA GLN A 559 14.33 -6.98 -4.32
C GLN A 559 15.11 -5.84 -5.02
N ASN A 560 16.34 -6.08 -5.50
CA ASN A 560 17.08 -5.09 -6.29
C ASN A 560 16.40 -4.79 -7.64
N ALA A 561 15.83 -5.79 -8.31
CA ALA A 561 15.11 -5.59 -9.57
C ALA A 561 13.83 -4.74 -9.38
N ILE A 562 13.07 -5.02 -8.31
CA ILE A 562 11.90 -4.21 -7.91
C ILE A 562 12.31 -2.76 -7.67
N ARG A 563 13.40 -2.54 -6.93
CA ARG A 563 13.95 -1.19 -6.72
C ARG A 563 14.37 -0.51 -8.02
N LYS A 564 15.05 -1.20 -8.94
CA LYS A 564 15.40 -0.68 -10.28
C LYS A 564 14.14 -0.25 -11.03
N GLY A 565 13.06 -1.03 -11.01
CA GLY A 565 11.78 -0.69 -11.63
C GLY A 565 11.09 0.54 -11.02
N LEU A 566 11.16 0.71 -9.70
CA LEU A 566 10.74 1.93 -9.01
C LEU A 566 11.69 3.12 -9.28
N GLY A 567 12.92 2.88 -9.75
CA GLY A 567 13.98 3.87 -9.93
C GLY A 567 14.67 4.27 -8.63
N LYS A 568 15.05 3.29 -7.81
CA LYS A 568 15.70 3.42 -6.48
C LYS A 568 16.99 2.59 -6.35
#